data_AF-A0A847P0S7-F1
#
_entry.id   AF-A0A847P0S7-F1
#
_cell.length_a   1.000
_cell.length_b   1.000
_cell.length_c   1.000
_cell.angle_alpha   90.00
_cell.angle_beta   90.00
_cell.angle_gamma   90.00
#
_symmetry.space_group_name_H-M   'P 1'
#
loop_
_entity.id
_entity.type
_entity.pdbx_description
1 polymer ?
#
loop_
_entity_poly.entity_id
_entity_poly.type
_entity_poly.pdbx_seq_one_letter_code
_entity_poly.pdbx_strand_id
1 'polypeptide(L)'
;MKLFTKSRFSGYLPFIVVSAFIVVCSLPLFLVLASKIFDTVTMFSELDKTTPLHVAIPEIRPPHLTPWASIGGCGAGGSGGGSSDGIKWIGNHVGGGLIDVEAMMKLSGGENFVNYSMPLRLSGKPFQNITAAITIPLINFKAAEVQYQSNREPEDRKTGGFGDISFDVSKSFGAVGQFSLMLSLSIPTGQYDIARGTDRTKNLLPVSLQMGSGLYNAGLTFSGSRDFENGILLMDFSLSYPFNLSVSGENRFLDEYFQAYASRKNNKRFYYHYKMYGENDLGGFTPASLSLGAFYGYKGKPRLMHSWGAVFFVPLGVAWIHSEEVGLYDPKPDPDHKAWSAAIIYGIESTNLRYPIYFAISKPIHDKTSQNISDPYDSSPMKKWDGP
;
A
#
# COMPACT_ATOMS: atom_id res chain seq x y z
N MET A 1 37.58 -1.00 17.13
CA MET A 1 37.21 -2.42 17.31
C MET A 1 36.66 -2.60 18.72
N LYS A 2 35.36 -2.37 18.90
CA LYS A 2 34.61 -2.61 20.16
C LYS A 2 33.19 -3.02 19.79
N LEU A 3 32.90 -4.29 20.08
CA LEU A 3 31.62 -4.91 20.45
C LEU A 3 30.37 -4.64 19.60
N PHE A 4 30.12 -5.56 18.67
CA PHE A 4 28.77 -6.04 18.36
C PHE A 4 28.19 -6.71 19.61
N THR A 5 27.10 -6.17 20.16
CA THR A 5 26.34 -6.80 21.25
C THR A 5 24.86 -6.91 20.90
N LYS A 6 24.35 -8.14 21.03
CA LYS A 6 22.94 -8.58 21.01
C LYS A 6 22.17 -8.39 19.70
N SER A 7 22.09 -9.47 18.91
CA SER A 7 21.01 -9.62 17.92
C SER A 7 19.65 -9.67 18.62
N ARG A 8 18.83 -8.63 18.46
CA ARG A 8 17.44 -8.57 18.94
C ARG A 8 16.46 -9.52 18.19
N PHE A 9 16.98 -10.37 17.29
CA PHE A 9 16.21 -11.40 16.58
C PHE A 9 15.45 -12.37 17.50
N SER A 10 15.96 -12.62 18.72
CA SER A 10 15.33 -13.55 19.68
C SER A 10 13.96 -13.07 20.20
N GLY A 11 13.67 -11.76 20.18
CA GLY A 11 12.39 -11.22 20.65
C GLY A 11 11.23 -11.45 19.67
N TYR A 12 11.54 -11.61 18.38
CA TYR A 12 10.56 -11.72 17.31
C TYR A 12 10.32 -13.17 16.84
N LEU A 13 11.18 -14.12 17.24
CA LEU A 13 11.04 -15.55 16.93
C LEU A 13 9.67 -16.15 17.34
N PRO A 14 9.14 -15.92 18.57
CA PRO A 14 7.81 -16.42 18.91
C PRO A 14 6.71 -15.74 18.07
N PHE A 15 6.93 -14.53 17.58
CA PHE A 15 5.96 -13.82 16.74
C PHE A 15 5.96 -14.34 15.29
N ILE A 16 7.11 -14.70 14.74
CA ILE A 16 7.22 -15.36 13.43
C ILE A 16 6.54 -16.72 13.47
N VAL A 17 6.71 -17.47 14.56
CA VAL A 17 6.07 -18.78 14.76
C VAL A 17 4.55 -18.62 14.91
N VAL A 18 4.06 -17.65 15.68
CA VAL A 18 2.62 -17.37 15.82
C VAL A 18 2.02 -16.86 14.50
N SER A 19 2.75 -16.03 13.75
CA SER A 19 2.28 -15.52 12.45
C SER A 19 2.21 -16.63 11.40
N ALA A 20 3.22 -17.51 11.35
CA ALA A 20 3.20 -18.71 10.52
C ALA A 20 2.05 -19.65 10.93
N PHE A 21 1.78 -19.77 12.23
CA PHE A 21 0.66 -20.56 12.74
C PHE A 21 -0.69 -19.96 12.34
N ILE A 22 -0.87 -18.64 12.40
CA ILE A 22 -2.09 -17.95 11.93
C ILE A 22 -2.29 -18.15 10.43
N VAL A 23 -1.23 -18.08 9.61
CA VAL A 23 -1.30 -18.35 8.17
C VAL A 23 -1.70 -19.81 7.90
N VAL A 24 -1.10 -20.76 8.62
CA VAL A 24 -1.42 -22.19 8.48
C VAL A 24 -2.83 -22.52 8.98
N CYS A 25 -3.31 -21.87 10.05
CA CYS A 25 -4.65 -22.07 10.60
C CYS A 25 -5.75 -21.30 9.87
N SER A 26 -5.43 -20.23 9.13
CA SER A 26 -6.38 -19.50 8.29
C SER A 26 -6.51 -20.10 6.89
N LEU A 27 -5.54 -20.92 6.45
CA LEU A 27 -5.57 -21.63 5.17
C LEU A 27 -6.82 -22.52 4.97
N PRO A 28 -7.29 -23.32 5.97
CA PRO A 28 -8.49 -24.13 5.84
C PRO A 28 -9.76 -23.27 5.77
N LEU A 29 -9.81 -22.18 6.54
CA LEU A 29 -10.94 -21.24 6.51
C LEU A 29 -11.02 -20.52 5.15
N PHE A 30 -9.87 -20.16 4.58
CA PHE A 30 -9.75 -19.60 3.24
C PHE A 30 -10.18 -20.61 2.17
N LEU A 31 -9.79 -21.88 2.28
CA LEU A 31 -10.21 -22.94 1.37
C LEU A 31 -11.73 -23.19 1.44
N VAL A 32 -12.34 -23.09 2.64
CA VAL A 32 -13.79 -23.20 2.83
C VAL A 32 -14.52 -21.97 2.30
N LEU A 33 -14.00 -20.75 2.50
CA LEU A 33 -14.60 -19.55 1.93
C LEU A 33 -14.51 -19.54 0.40
N ALA A 34 -13.36 -19.91 -0.15
CA ALA A 34 -13.15 -20.04 -1.58
C ALA A 34 -14.05 -21.12 -2.19
N SER A 35 -14.25 -22.26 -1.50
CA SER A 35 -15.19 -23.29 -1.97
C SER A 35 -16.63 -22.80 -1.95
N LYS A 36 -17.05 -22.05 -0.92
CA LYS A 36 -18.40 -21.48 -0.84
C LYS A 36 -18.66 -20.40 -1.89
N ILE A 37 -17.65 -19.59 -2.22
CA ILE A 37 -17.72 -18.63 -3.32
C ILE A 37 -17.86 -19.36 -4.66
N PHE A 38 -17.09 -20.45 -4.87
CA PHE A 38 -17.23 -21.30 -6.05
C PHE A 38 -18.61 -22.00 -6.14
N ASP A 39 -19.16 -22.48 -5.02
CA ASP A 39 -20.51 -23.05 -4.93
C ASP A 39 -21.60 -22.03 -5.30
N THR A 40 -21.37 -20.75 -4.97
CA THR A 40 -22.31 -19.66 -5.29
C THR A 40 -22.21 -19.25 -6.77
N VAL A 41 -21.03 -19.40 -7.39
CA VAL A 41 -20.81 -19.15 -8.82
C VAL A 41 -21.30 -20.33 -9.68
N THR A 42 -21.23 -21.57 -9.20
CA THR A 42 -21.79 -22.74 -9.89
C THR A 42 -23.33 -22.76 -9.89
N MET A 43 -23.99 -22.10 -8.92
CA MET A 43 -25.45 -21.85 -8.96
C MET A 43 -25.90 -21.07 -10.19
N PHE A 44 -25.04 -20.26 -10.82
CA PHE A 44 -25.35 -19.58 -12.09
C PHE A 44 -25.05 -20.42 -13.34
N SER A 45 -24.41 -21.59 -13.20
CA SER A 45 -24.09 -22.50 -14.31
C SER A 45 -25.11 -23.61 -14.54
N GLU A 46 -26.13 -23.74 -13.69
CA GLU A 46 -27.17 -24.76 -13.87
C GLU A 46 -28.19 -24.45 -14.99
N LEU A 47 -28.02 -23.35 -15.72
CA LEU A 47 -28.89 -22.99 -16.85
C LEU A 47 -28.57 -23.72 -18.17
N ASP A 48 -27.55 -24.59 -18.22
CA ASP A 48 -27.09 -25.19 -19.48
C ASP A 48 -26.86 -26.72 -19.41
N LYS A 49 -27.77 -27.44 -18.75
CA LYS A 49 -27.73 -28.91 -18.66
C LYS A 49 -28.53 -29.57 -19.79
N THR A 50 -28.02 -29.56 -21.03
CA THR A 50 -28.35 -30.60 -22.03
C THR A 50 -27.19 -30.88 -22.99
N THR A 51 -26.14 -31.58 -22.54
CA THR A 51 -25.42 -32.65 -23.29
C THR A 51 -24.14 -33.05 -22.55
N PRO A 52 -23.81 -34.35 -22.44
CA PRO A 52 -22.55 -34.78 -21.85
C PRO A 52 -21.41 -34.62 -22.87
N LEU A 53 -20.68 -33.51 -22.80
CA LEU A 53 -19.44 -33.35 -23.55
C LEU A 53 -18.32 -34.09 -22.79
N HIS A 54 -17.76 -35.14 -23.40
CA HIS A 54 -16.47 -35.69 -22.98
C HIS A 54 -15.40 -34.59 -23.14
N VAL A 55 -15.12 -33.85 -22.07
CA VAL A 55 -14.00 -32.90 -22.03
C VAL A 55 -12.72 -33.72 -21.91
N ALA A 56 -12.09 -34.01 -23.05
CA ALA A 56 -10.67 -34.31 -23.06
C ALA A 56 -9.97 -33.14 -22.38
N ILE A 57 -9.31 -33.38 -21.24
CA ILE A 57 -8.43 -32.38 -20.62
C ILE A 57 -7.36 -32.11 -21.67
N PRO A 58 -7.34 -30.93 -22.32
CA PRO A 58 -6.31 -30.66 -23.30
C PRO A 58 -4.99 -30.69 -22.56
N GLU A 59 -4.00 -31.37 -23.14
CA GLU A 59 -2.61 -31.09 -22.81
C GLU A 59 -2.44 -29.57 -22.93
N ILE A 60 -2.33 -28.87 -21.79
CA ILE A 60 -2.15 -27.41 -21.76
C ILE A 60 -0.75 -27.17 -22.31
N ARG A 61 -0.62 -27.18 -23.64
CA ARG A 61 0.50 -26.53 -24.30
C ARG A 61 0.34 -25.06 -23.95
N PRO A 62 1.27 -24.46 -23.21
CA PRO A 62 1.17 -23.03 -22.94
C PRO A 62 1.10 -22.36 -24.31
N PRO A 63 0.08 -21.54 -24.60
CA PRO A 63 0.19 -20.68 -25.75
C PRO A 63 1.52 -19.94 -25.61
N HIS A 64 2.31 -19.89 -26.67
CA HIS A 64 3.60 -19.19 -26.75
C HIS A 64 3.49 -17.67 -26.45
N LEU A 65 2.32 -17.22 -26.00
CA LEU A 65 1.91 -15.86 -25.63
C LEU A 65 1.09 -15.93 -24.34
N THR A 66 1.59 -16.57 -23.28
CA THR A 66 0.94 -16.41 -21.96
C THR A 66 1.12 -14.94 -21.57
N PRO A 67 0.05 -14.15 -21.42
CA PRO A 67 0.18 -12.73 -21.17
C PRO A 67 0.95 -12.51 -19.86
N TRP A 68 1.92 -11.61 -19.91
CA TRP A 68 2.53 -11.06 -18.71
C TRP A 68 1.43 -10.43 -17.87
N ALA A 69 1.38 -10.73 -16.58
CA ALA A 69 0.78 -9.80 -15.64
C ALA A 69 1.82 -9.34 -14.65
N SER A 70 1.53 -8.17 -14.11
CA SER A 70 2.22 -7.68 -12.96
C SER A 70 1.24 -7.50 -11.82
N ILE A 71 1.56 -8.09 -10.67
CA ILE A 71 0.78 -7.98 -9.43
C ILE A 71 1.70 -7.32 -8.40
N GLY A 72 1.17 -6.36 -7.66
CA GLY A 72 1.97 -5.53 -6.75
C GLY A 72 2.52 -4.27 -7.44
N GLY A 73 2.67 -3.22 -6.65
CA GLY A 73 2.85 -1.84 -7.10
C GLY A 73 1.90 -0.87 -6.40
N CYS A 74 0.81 -1.39 -5.81
CA CYS A 74 0.01 -0.63 -4.85
C CYS A 74 0.80 -0.55 -3.55
N GLY A 75 1.50 0.57 -3.35
CA GLY A 75 1.97 0.92 -2.02
C GLY A 75 0.79 0.90 -1.09
N ALA A 76 0.85 0.06 -0.06
CA ALA A 76 0.02 0.23 1.12
C ALA A 76 0.40 1.60 1.70
N GLY A 77 -0.26 2.65 1.20
CA GLY A 77 -0.14 4.02 1.64
C GLY A 77 -0.72 4.15 3.02
N GLY A 78 -0.01 3.58 4.00
CA GLY A 78 -0.05 4.09 5.35
C GLY A 78 0.55 5.48 5.30
N SER A 79 -0.21 6.43 5.81
CA SER A 79 -0.09 7.87 5.61
C SER A 79 1.12 8.52 6.31
N GLY A 80 2.21 7.79 6.49
CA GLY A 80 3.51 8.38 6.85
C GLY A 80 4.57 7.85 5.90
N GLY A 81 5.06 8.73 5.02
CA GLY A 81 6.40 8.79 4.40
C GLY A 81 7.15 7.52 3.97
N GLY A 82 6.52 6.36 3.94
CA GLY A 82 7.17 5.07 3.74
C GLY A 82 7.03 4.64 2.29
N SER A 83 8.14 4.70 1.56
CA SER A 83 8.35 3.95 0.32
C SER A 83 7.65 2.60 0.39
N SER A 84 6.65 2.37 -0.47
CA SER A 84 6.37 0.98 -0.81
C SER A 84 7.69 0.42 -1.35
N ASP A 85 8.09 -0.77 -0.91
CA ASP A 85 9.36 -1.39 -1.33
C ASP A 85 9.50 -1.57 -2.85
N GLY A 86 8.50 -1.12 -3.63
CA GLY A 86 8.46 -1.11 -5.08
C GLY A 86 8.38 -2.50 -5.69
N ILE A 87 8.37 -3.54 -4.86
CA ILE A 87 8.36 -4.94 -5.29
C ILE A 87 7.09 -5.18 -6.10
N LYS A 88 7.29 -5.33 -7.40
CA LYS A 88 6.30 -5.70 -8.38
C LYS A 88 6.63 -7.12 -8.82
N TRP A 89 5.69 -8.03 -8.61
CA TRP A 89 5.78 -9.33 -9.26
C TRP A 89 5.47 -9.12 -10.73
N ILE A 90 6.32 -9.66 -11.60
CA ILE A 90 6.09 -9.74 -13.03
C ILE A 90 6.21 -11.22 -13.35
N GLY A 91 5.15 -11.82 -13.83
CA GLY A 91 5.16 -13.25 -14.11
C GLY A 91 4.08 -13.65 -15.10
N ASN A 92 4.00 -14.95 -15.35
CA ASN A 92 2.99 -15.48 -16.25
C ASN A 92 1.64 -15.51 -15.53
N HIS A 93 0.63 -14.85 -16.07
CA HIS A 93 -0.70 -14.84 -15.47
C HIS A 93 -1.73 -15.47 -16.39
N VAL A 94 -2.75 -16.06 -15.78
CA VAL A 94 -3.91 -16.65 -16.46
C VAL A 94 -4.96 -15.54 -16.65
N GLY A 95 -4.59 -14.49 -17.37
CA GLY A 95 -5.47 -13.34 -17.59
C GLY A 95 -6.46 -13.62 -18.70
N GLY A 96 -7.67 -14.07 -18.35
CA GLY A 96 -8.71 -14.37 -19.34
C GLY A 96 -10.16 -14.24 -18.85
N GLY A 97 -10.39 -13.96 -17.56
CA GLY A 97 -11.74 -13.83 -17.00
C GLY A 97 -12.35 -12.43 -17.23
N LEU A 98 -13.68 -12.37 -17.39
CA LEU A 98 -14.48 -11.13 -17.30
C LEU A 98 -14.48 -10.55 -15.89
N ILE A 99 -14.29 -11.42 -14.88
CA ILE A 99 -14.22 -11.11 -13.46
C ILE A 99 -12.97 -11.80 -12.91
N ASP A 100 -12.25 -11.10 -12.06
CA ASP A 100 -11.04 -11.54 -11.39
C ASP A 100 -11.11 -11.21 -9.89
N VAL A 101 -10.67 -12.15 -9.07
CA VAL A 101 -10.65 -12.06 -7.62
C VAL A 101 -9.22 -12.33 -7.16
N GLU A 102 -8.59 -11.31 -6.59
CA GLU A 102 -7.22 -11.38 -6.10
C GLU A 102 -7.22 -11.15 -4.59
N ALA A 103 -6.60 -12.07 -3.85
CA ALA A 103 -6.30 -11.90 -2.43
C ALA A 103 -4.79 -12.00 -2.24
N MET A 104 -4.16 -10.90 -1.84
CA MET A 104 -2.70 -10.83 -1.70
C MET A 104 -2.33 -10.65 -0.23
N MET A 105 -1.77 -11.68 0.38
CA MET A 105 -1.21 -11.58 1.73
C MET A 105 0.20 -11.00 1.65
N LYS A 106 0.46 -9.92 2.38
CA LYS A 106 1.78 -9.29 2.45
C LYS A 106 2.22 -9.23 3.91
N LEU A 107 3.36 -9.84 4.20
CA LEU A 107 4.11 -9.64 5.43
C LEU A 107 5.40 -8.91 5.07
N SER A 108 5.63 -7.76 5.70
CA SER A 108 6.87 -6.99 5.57
C SER A 108 7.45 -6.77 6.97
N GLY A 109 8.76 -6.89 7.11
CA GLY A 109 9.46 -6.69 8.37
C GLY A 109 10.83 -6.09 8.14
N GLY A 110 11.18 -5.10 8.96
CA GLY A 110 12.48 -4.45 9.00
C GLY A 110 13.10 -4.51 10.39
N GLU A 111 14.13 -3.70 10.62
CA GLU A 111 14.83 -3.64 11.92
C GLU A 111 13.91 -3.17 13.06
N ASN A 112 13.00 -2.24 12.74
CA ASN A 112 12.16 -1.54 13.71
C ASN A 112 10.66 -1.56 13.36
N PHE A 113 10.23 -2.40 12.41
CA PHE A 113 8.81 -2.52 12.05
C PHE A 113 8.42 -3.91 11.55
N VAL A 114 7.15 -4.26 11.71
CA VAL A 114 6.47 -5.42 11.16
C VAL A 114 5.08 -5.01 10.71
N ASN A 115 4.78 -5.21 9.44
CA ASN A 115 3.50 -4.90 8.80
C ASN A 115 2.91 -6.14 8.16
N TYR A 116 1.64 -6.42 8.43
CA TYR A 116 0.87 -7.46 7.79
C TYR A 116 -0.37 -6.85 7.14
N SER A 117 -0.65 -7.20 5.89
CA SER A 117 -1.84 -6.73 5.17
C SER A 117 -2.44 -7.82 4.29
N MET A 118 -3.77 -7.87 4.23
CA MET A 118 -4.53 -8.75 3.33
C MET A 118 -5.61 -7.96 2.59
N PRO A 119 -5.27 -7.27 1.49
CA PRO A 119 -6.25 -6.74 0.55
C PRO A 119 -6.96 -7.84 -0.24
N LEU A 120 -8.27 -7.66 -0.39
CA LEU A 120 -9.10 -8.35 -1.38
C LEU A 120 -9.39 -7.37 -2.52
N ARG A 121 -8.98 -7.72 -3.74
CA ARG A 121 -9.27 -6.96 -4.95
C ARG A 121 -10.25 -7.73 -5.83
N LEU A 122 -11.37 -7.10 -6.13
CA LEU A 122 -12.36 -7.60 -7.08
C LEU A 122 -12.27 -6.73 -8.33
N SER A 123 -12.01 -7.33 -9.48
CA SER A 123 -11.93 -6.58 -10.73
C SER A 123 -12.73 -7.23 -11.85
N GLY A 124 -13.14 -6.43 -12.81
CA GLY A 124 -13.85 -6.89 -13.98
C GLY A 124 -13.52 -6.07 -15.21
N LYS A 125 -13.74 -6.68 -16.37
CA LYS A 125 -13.50 -6.07 -17.68
C LYS A 125 -14.84 -5.79 -18.36
N PRO A 126 -15.52 -4.67 -18.05
CA PRO A 126 -16.77 -4.32 -18.71
C PRO A 126 -16.58 -4.15 -20.23
N PHE A 127 -15.39 -3.77 -20.67
CA PHE A 127 -14.99 -3.72 -22.08
C PHE A 127 -13.61 -4.35 -22.24
N GLN A 128 -13.26 -4.79 -23.45
CA GLN A 128 -11.99 -5.49 -23.73
C GLN A 128 -10.75 -4.68 -23.31
N ASN A 129 -10.85 -3.36 -23.28
CA ASN A 129 -9.76 -2.44 -22.99
C ASN A 129 -9.96 -1.61 -21.70
N ILE A 130 -11.02 -1.86 -20.92
CA ILE A 130 -11.29 -1.16 -19.67
C ILE A 130 -11.39 -2.19 -18.55
N THR A 131 -10.64 -1.98 -17.47
CA THR A 131 -10.73 -2.76 -16.24
C THR A 131 -11.20 -1.84 -15.12
N ALA A 132 -12.25 -2.24 -14.41
CA ALA A 132 -12.71 -1.57 -13.19
C ALA A 132 -12.47 -2.50 -12.01
N ALA A 133 -12.06 -1.96 -10.87
CA ALA A 133 -11.82 -2.75 -9.67
C ALA A 133 -12.11 -1.98 -8.39
N ILE A 134 -12.37 -2.77 -7.35
CA ILE A 134 -12.48 -2.34 -5.97
C ILE A 134 -11.47 -3.15 -5.14
N THR A 135 -10.74 -2.47 -4.27
CA THR A 135 -9.79 -3.09 -3.34
C THR A 135 -10.21 -2.78 -1.91
N ILE A 136 -10.38 -3.83 -1.12
CA ILE A 136 -10.82 -3.78 0.27
C ILE A 136 -9.70 -4.35 1.15
N PRO A 137 -8.99 -3.52 1.93
CA PRO A 137 -7.99 -3.98 2.91
C PRO A 137 -8.68 -4.58 4.14
N LEU A 138 -8.94 -5.90 4.10
CA LEU A 138 -9.68 -6.62 5.14
C LEU A 138 -8.94 -6.70 6.47
N ILE A 139 -7.63 -6.91 6.42
CA ILE A 139 -6.79 -7.02 7.61
C ILE A 139 -5.55 -6.18 7.37
N ASN A 140 -5.32 -5.20 8.25
CA ASN A 140 -4.04 -4.53 8.39
C ASN A 140 -3.59 -4.65 9.84
N PHE A 141 -2.30 -4.93 10.02
CA PHE A 141 -1.62 -4.94 11.31
C PHE A 141 -0.27 -4.26 11.13
N LYS A 142 0.06 -3.34 12.04
CA LYS A 142 1.35 -2.66 12.06
C LYS A 142 1.90 -2.69 13.47
N ALA A 143 3.17 -3.02 13.59
CA ALA A 143 3.97 -2.91 14.79
C ALA A 143 5.23 -2.15 14.40
N ALA A 144 5.50 -1.00 14.99
CA ALA A 144 6.72 -0.27 14.70
C ALA A 144 7.19 0.52 15.93
N GLU A 145 8.50 0.76 15.97
CA GLU A 145 9.12 1.76 16.83
C GLU A 145 8.75 3.14 16.28
N VAL A 146 8.15 3.96 17.13
CA VAL A 146 7.65 5.28 16.77
C VAL A 146 8.30 6.33 17.64
N GLN A 147 8.80 7.37 16.98
CA GLN A 147 9.24 8.58 17.65
C GLN A 147 8.19 9.68 17.45
N TYR A 148 7.46 10.03 18.52
CA TYR A 148 6.41 11.06 18.46
C TYR A 148 6.96 12.48 18.25
N GLN A 149 8.18 12.74 18.72
CA GLN A 149 8.85 14.02 18.63
C GLN A 149 10.35 13.79 18.44
N SER A 150 11.01 14.63 17.66
CA SER A 150 12.46 14.54 17.39
C SER A 150 13.33 14.55 18.65
N ASN A 151 12.82 15.06 19.77
CA ASN A 151 13.49 15.15 21.06
C ASN A 151 13.04 14.11 22.11
N ARG A 152 12.16 13.16 21.74
CA ARG A 152 11.73 12.05 22.61
C ARG A 152 12.33 10.73 22.15
N GLU A 153 12.54 9.81 23.09
CA GLU A 153 12.97 8.44 22.76
C GLU A 153 11.88 7.69 21.99
N PRO A 154 12.23 6.82 21.04
CA PRO A 154 11.24 6.02 20.32
C PRO A 154 10.57 4.96 21.21
N GLU A 155 9.30 4.64 20.91
CA GLU A 155 8.51 3.65 21.64
C GLU A 155 7.88 2.61 20.70
N ASP A 156 7.88 1.34 21.12
CA ASP A 156 7.22 0.26 20.36
C ASP A 156 5.70 0.37 20.45
N ARG A 157 5.05 0.54 19.30
CA ARG A 157 3.59 0.65 19.18
C ARG A 157 3.02 -0.38 18.22
N LYS A 158 1.82 -0.86 18.54
CA LYS A 158 1.09 -1.86 17.75
C LYS A 158 -0.34 -1.44 17.51
N THR A 159 -0.84 -1.76 16.33
CA THR A 159 -2.18 -1.39 15.89
C THR A 159 -2.67 -2.35 14.80
N GLY A 160 -3.98 -2.41 14.62
CA GLY A 160 -4.60 -3.23 13.59
C GLY A 160 -6.04 -2.81 13.35
N GLY A 161 -6.54 -3.09 12.16
CA GLY A 161 -7.89 -2.72 11.75
C GLY A 161 -8.08 -2.79 10.24
N PHE A 162 -9.23 -2.27 9.80
CA PHE A 162 -9.52 -2.08 8.38
C PHE A 162 -8.77 -0.86 7.83
N GLY A 163 -8.31 -0.95 6.59
CA GLY A 163 -7.73 0.19 5.88
C GLY A 163 -8.75 0.97 5.05
N ASP A 164 -8.22 1.87 4.23
CA ASP A 164 -9.00 2.67 3.29
C ASP A 164 -9.39 1.83 2.05
N ILE A 165 -10.68 1.85 1.69
CA ILE A 165 -11.19 1.19 0.48
C ILE A 165 -10.78 2.04 -0.73
N SER A 166 -10.35 1.38 -1.81
CA SER A 166 -10.00 2.05 -3.06
C SER A 166 -10.71 1.47 -4.27
N PHE A 167 -10.90 2.32 -5.26
CA PHE A 167 -11.50 2.02 -6.55
C PHE A 167 -10.49 2.39 -7.63
N ASP A 168 -10.33 1.56 -8.65
CA ASP A 168 -9.50 1.85 -9.81
C ASP A 168 -10.23 1.56 -11.11
N VAL A 169 -10.04 2.43 -12.09
CA VAL A 169 -10.45 2.23 -13.48
C VAL A 169 -9.22 2.43 -14.35
N SER A 170 -8.88 1.41 -15.11
CA SER A 170 -7.77 1.45 -16.06
C SER A 170 -8.25 1.22 -17.48
N LYS A 171 -7.61 1.91 -18.43
CA LYS A 171 -7.84 1.74 -19.86
C LYS A 171 -6.52 1.42 -20.56
N SER A 172 -6.47 0.26 -21.20
CA SER A 172 -5.34 -0.15 -22.03
C SER A 172 -5.49 0.35 -23.48
N PHE A 173 -4.41 0.78 -24.10
CA PHE A 173 -4.38 1.28 -25.47
C PHE A 173 -3.04 0.99 -26.18
N GLY A 174 -3.03 1.20 -27.49
CA GLY A 174 -1.94 0.78 -28.38
C GLY A 174 -2.25 -0.52 -29.12
N ALA A 175 -1.43 -0.85 -30.12
CA ALA A 175 -1.68 -1.96 -31.05
C ALA A 175 -1.85 -3.33 -30.35
N VAL A 176 -1.23 -3.50 -29.19
CA VAL A 176 -1.28 -4.73 -28.37
C VAL A 176 -1.63 -4.40 -26.91
N GLY A 177 -2.20 -3.22 -26.62
CA GLY A 177 -2.45 -2.79 -25.24
C GLY A 177 -1.18 -2.45 -24.44
N GLN A 178 -0.12 -2.05 -25.15
CA GLN A 178 1.22 -1.76 -24.60
C GLN A 178 1.25 -0.56 -23.64
N PHE A 179 0.20 0.26 -23.59
CA PHE A 179 0.07 1.36 -22.65
C PHE A 179 -1.20 1.20 -21.84
N SER A 180 -1.18 1.62 -20.58
CA SER A 180 -2.36 1.69 -19.73
C SER A 180 -2.39 2.99 -18.94
N LEU A 181 -3.58 3.58 -18.85
CA LEU A 181 -3.85 4.72 -17.99
C LEU A 181 -4.84 4.29 -16.93
N MET A 182 -4.48 4.43 -15.66
CA MET A 182 -5.29 4.09 -14.50
C MET A 182 -5.60 5.35 -13.69
N LEU A 183 -6.87 5.51 -13.37
CA LEU A 183 -7.38 6.46 -12.41
C LEU A 183 -7.78 5.68 -11.15
N SER A 184 -7.36 6.13 -9.99
CA SER A 184 -7.75 5.53 -8.71
C SER A 184 -8.28 6.56 -7.73
N LEU A 185 -9.19 6.12 -6.86
CA LEU A 185 -9.73 6.91 -5.76
C LEU A 185 -9.76 6.04 -4.50
N SER A 186 -9.12 6.53 -3.44
CA SER A 186 -9.23 5.95 -2.09
C SER A 186 -10.16 6.79 -1.24
N ILE A 187 -10.98 6.13 -0.43
CA ILE A 187 -11.94 6.74 0.50
C ILE A 187 -11.48 6.46 1.94
N PRO A 188 -11.53 7.44 2.86
CA PRO A 188 -11.04 7.29 4.23
C PRO A 188 -11.99 6.47 5.11
N THR A 189 -12.06 5.17 4.87
CA THR A 189 -12.87 4.21 5.65
C THR A 189 -12.08 3.58 6.80
N GLY A 190 -10.75 3.60 6.72
CA GLY A 190 -9.88 3.06 7.75
C GLY A 190 -9.80 3.98 8.97
N GLN A 191 -9.50 3.39 10.12
CA GLN A 191 -9.37 4.15 11.35
C GLN A 191 -8.08 5.00 11.32
N TYR A 192 -8.22 6.31 11.58
CA TYR A 192 -7.10 7.27 11.54
C TYR A 192 -6.93 8.13 12.81
N ASP A 193 -7.69 7.82 13.86
CA ASP A 193 -7.76 8.55 15.13
C ASP A 193 -7.34 7.69 16.33
N ILE A 194 -6.53 6.66 16.11
CA ILE A 194 -6.15 5.72 17.16
C ILE A 194 -5.30 6.45 18.21
N ALA A 195 -5.85 6.65 19.41
CA ALA A 195 -5.15 7.16 20.57
C ALA A 195 -4.73 6.03 21.53
N ARG A 196 -3.54 6.13 22.12
CA ARG A 196 -3.00 5.18 23.12
C ARG A 196 -2.37 5.94 24.28
N GLY A 197 -2.52 5.42 25.50
CA GLY A 197 -1.97 6.02 26.72
C GLY A 197 -2.88 5.79 27.92
N THR A 198 -2.49 6.31 29.08
CA THR A 198 -3.37 6.36 30.26
C THR A 198 -4.42 7.46 30.07
N ASP A 199 -5.53 7.43 30.81
CA ASP A 199 -6.60 8.46 30.68
C ASP A 199 -6.11 9.90 30.86
N ARG A 200 -4.94 10.10 31.47
CA ARG A 200 -4.30 11.42 31.67
C ARG A 200 -3.33 11.85 30.56
N THR A 201 -2.94 10.95 29.65
CA THR A 201 -1.97 11.18 28.56
C THR A 201 -2.32 10.34 27.32
N LYS A 202 -3.51 10.55 26.77
CA LYS A 202 -3.90 9.90 25.50
C LYS A 202 -3.16 10.59 24.36
N ASN A 203 -2.19 9.88 23.78
CA ASN A 203 -1.43 10.36 22.62
C ASN A 203 -1.96 9.70 21.35
N LEU A 204 -2.22 10.50 20.32
CA LEU A 204 -2.62 9.98 19.01
C LEU A 204 -1.41 9.30 18.33
N LEU A 205 -1.58 8.05 17.87
CA LEU A 205 -0.54 7.33 17.13
C LEU A 205 -0.19 8.09 15.84
N PRO A 206 1.08 8.14 15.41
CA PRO A 206 1.48 8.86 14.19
C PRO A 206 0.78 8.26 12.97
N VAL A 207 0.71 9.08 11.93
CA VAL A 207 -0.03 8.78 10.70
C VAL A 207 0.50 7.50 10.01
N SER A 208 1.79 7.18 10.14
CA SER A 208 2.41 5.94 9.63
C SER A 208 1.81 4.66 10.25
N LEU A 209 1.40 4.72 11.51
CA LEU A 209 0.77 3.62 12.25
C LEU A 209 -0.76 3.65 12.19
N GLN A 210 -1.37 4.72 11.69
CA GLN A 210 -2.80 4.71 11.46
C GLN A 210 -3.17 3.68 10.35
N MET A 211 -4.36 3.10 10.44
CA MET A 211 -4.84 2.09 9.49
C MET A 211 -5.45 2.74 8.24
N GLY A 212 -6.11 3.88 8.43
CA GLY A 212 -6.51 4.80 7.37
C GLY A 212 -5.78 6.13 7.49
N SER A 213 -5.91 6.95 6.45
CA SER A 213 -5.30 8.28 6.39
C SER A 213 -6.18 9.40 6.91
N GLY A 214 -7.49 9.16 6.94
CA GLY A 214 -8.49 10.22 7.12
C GLY A 214 -8.59 11.17 5.93
N LEU A 215 -8.01 10.77 4.79
CA LEU A 215 -7.97 11.56 3.55
C LEU A 215 -8.54 10.75 2.39
N TYR A 216 -9.16 11.47 1.46
CA TYR A 216 -9.37 10.94 0.12
C TYR A 216 -8.06 11.01 -0.64
N ASN A 217 -7.81 10.07 -1.54
CA ASN A 217 -6.61 10.09 -2.37
C ASN A 217 -6.97 9.79 -3.82
N ALA A 218 -6.71 10.74 -4.71
CA ALA A 218 -6.81 10.54 -6.15
C ALA A 218 -5.45 10.10 -6.70
N GLY A 219 -5.45 9.04 -7.49
CA GLY A 219 -4.25 8.53 -8.17
C GLY A 219 -4.40 8.56 -9.68
N LEU A 220 -3.30 8.89 -10.35
CA LEU A 220 -3.14 8.76 -11.79
C LEU A 220 -1.89 7.92 -12.04
N THR A 221 -2.04 6.77 -12.70
CA THR A 221 -0.91 5.92 -13.08
C THR A 221 -0.91 5.71 -14.58
N PHE A 222 0.20 6.01 -15.22
CA PHE A 222 0.47 5.66 -16.60
C PHE A 222 1.52 4.56 -16.62
N SER A 223 1.23 3.46 -17.30
CA SER A 223 2.18 2.37 -17.48
C SER A 223 2.39 2.06 -18.95
N GLY A 224 3.63 1.74 -19.29
CA GLY A 224 4.05 1.28 -20.61
C GLY A 224 4.74 -0.06 -20.48
N SER A 225 4.36 -1.01 -21.32
CA SER A 225 5.01 -2.31 -21.46
C SER A 225 5.58 -2.48 -22.86
N ARG A 226 6.72 -3.16 -22.94
CA ARG A 226 7.31 -3.58 -24.20
C ARG A 226 7.83 -4.99 -24.07
N ASP A 227 7.28 -5.88 -24.88
CA ASP A 227 7.71 -7.27 -24.96
C ASP A 227 8.94 -7.41 -25.87
N PHE A 228 9.83 -8.32 -25.47
CA PHE A 228 10.98 -8.80 -26.21
C PHE A 228 10.91 -10.32 -26.29
N GLU A 229 11.65 -10.95 -27.19
CA GLU A 229 11.63 -12.41 -27.39
C GLU A 229 11.83 -13.20 -26.09
N ASN A 230 12.73 -12.73 -25.21
CA ASN A 230 13.06 -13.36 -23.94
C ASN A 230 12.78 -12.48 -22.72
N GLY A 231 11.95 -11.44 -22.83
CA GLY A 231 11.74 -10.54 -21.71
C GLY A 231 10.65 -9.51 -21.89
N ILE A 232 10.46 -8.68 -20.88
CA ILE A 232 9.51 -7.56 -20.88
C ILE A 232 10.13 -6.38 -20.15
N LEU A 233 9.95 -5.18 -20.69
CA LEU A 233 10.22 -3.92 -20.00
C LEU A 233 8.90 -3.30 -19.58
N LEU A 234 8.81 -2.86 -18.33
CA LEU A 234 7.71 -2.09 -17.79
C LEU A 234 8.23 -0.73 -17.31
N MET A 235 7.51 0.32 -17.62
CA MET A 235 7.73 1.65 -17.10
C MET A 235 6.44 2.16 -16.49
N ASP A 236 6.50 2.64 -15.26
CA ASP A 236 5.37 3.18 -14.53
C ASP A 236 5.65 4.62 -14.13
N PHE A 237 4.65 5.47 -14.32
CA PHE A 237 4.58 6.82 -13.79
C PHE A 237 3.33 6.90 -12.94
N SER A 238 3.43 7.39 -11.71
CA SER A 238 2.27 7.55 -10.83
C SER A 238 2.29 8.90 -10.12
N LEU A 239 1.13 9.54 -10.05
CA LEU A 239 0.86 10.74 -9.28
C LEU A 239 -0.21 10.40 -8.24
N SER A 240 0.05 10.75 -6.98
CA SER A 240 -0.90 10.63 -5.87
C SER A 240 -1.23 12.02 -5.35
N TYR A 241 -2.51 12.31 -5.19
CA TYR A 241 -3.03 13.60 -4.76
C TYR A 241 -4.04 13.42 -3.61
N PRO A 242 -3.60 13.57 -2.36
CA PRO A 242 -4.48 13.52 -1.21
C PRO A 242 -5.28 14.81 -1.05
N PHE A 243 -6.54 14.69 -0.66
CA PHE A 243 -7.47 15.79 -0.42
C PHE A 243 -8.49 15.41 0.65
N ASN A 244 -9.27 16.38 1.13
CA ASN A 244 -10.25 16.13 2.18
C ASN A 244 -11.63 16.68 1.82
N LEU A 245 -12.68 15.92 2.14
CA LEU A 245 -14.08 16.27 1.96
C LEU A 245 -14.85 15.99 3.25
N SER A 246 -15.64 16.97 3.71
CA SER A 246 -16.56 16.78 4.82
C SER A 246 -17.98 17.11 4.40
N VAL A 247 -18.90 16.17 4.64
CA VAL A 247 -20.33 16.31 4.32
C VAL A 247 -21.00 17.31 5.26
N SER A 248 -20.63 17.31 6.55
CA SER A 248 -21.19 18.23 7.55
C SER A 248 -20.64 19.65 7.41
N GLY A 249 -19.48 19.83 6.78
CA GLY A 249 -18.79 21.12 6.78
C GLY A 249 -18.00 21.39 8.06
N GLU A 250 -18.09 20.50 9.05
CA GLU A 250 -17.44 20.62 10.35
C GLU A 250 -16.42 19.49 10.52
N ASN A 251 -15.30 19.81 11.16
CA ASN A 251 -14.32 18.83 11.61
C ASN A 251 -14.93 17.99 12.73
N ARG A 252 -15.04 16.68 12.48
CA ARG A 252 -15.73 15.76 13.40
C ARG A 252 -15.07 15.64 14.77
N PHE A 253 -13.80 16.03 14.88
CA PHE A 253 -13.01 15.92 16.10
C PHE A 253 -12.88 17.23 16.88
N LEU A 254 -13.54 18.31 16.43
CA LEU A 254 -13.53 19.57 17.17
C LEU A 254 -14.18 19.41 18.55
N ASP A 255 -15.32 18.72 18.61
CA ASP A 255 -16.09 18.55 19.84
C ASP A 255 -15.54 17.44 20.76
N GLU A 256 -14.82 16.47 20.18
CA GLU A 256 -14.27 15.33 20.93
C GLU A 256 -12.82 15.58 21.39
N TYR A 257 -11.93 16.00 20.48
CA TYR A 257 -10.50 16.12 20.78
C TYR A 257 -10.03 17.57 20.94
N PHE A 258 -10.72 18.57 20.40
CA PHE A 258 -10.24 19.96 20.38
C PHE A 258 -11.28 20.96 20.91
N GLN A 259 -11.94 20.65 22.02
CA GLN A 259 -13.04 21.45 22.59
C GLN A 259 -12.68 22.92 22.83
N ALA A 260 -11.41 23.21 23.15
CA ALA A 260 -10.92 24.59 23.30
C ALA A 260 -11.08 25.44 22.01
N TYR A 261 -11.26 24.79 20.86
CA TYR A 261 -11.41 25.40 19.55
C TYR A 261 -12.87 25.38 19.04
N ALA A 262 -13.81 24.80 19.79
CA ALA A 262 -15.24 24.72 19.41
C ALA A 262 -15.89 26.09 19.12
N SER A 263 -15.37 27.15 19.74
CA SER A 263 -15.84 28.52 19.52
C SER A 263 -15.36 29.14 18.21
N ARG A 264 -14.39 28.53 17.50
CA ARG A 264 -13.74 29.10 16.30
C ARG A 264 -14.45 28.71 15.00
N LYS A 265 -15.77 28.98 14.92
CA LYS A 265 -16.64 28.58 13.80
C LYS A 265 -16.27 29.13 12.42
N ASN A 266 -15.55 30.25 12.37
CA ASN A 266 -15.14 30.89 11.11
C ASN A 266 -13.77 30.41 10.59
N ASN A 267 -13.17 29.38 11.19
CA ASN A 267 -11.86 28.91 10.78
C ASN A 267 -11.96 27.81 9.71
N LYS A 268 -11.51 28.09 8.48
CA LYS A 268 -11.50 27.16 7.34
C LYS A 268 -10.71 25.86 7.59
N ARG A 269 -9.84 25.84 8.59
CA ARG A 269 -9.12 24.63 9.01
C ARG A 269 -10.04 23.62 9.70
N PHE A 270 -10.98 24.11 10.50
CA PHE A 270 -11.93 23.31 11.30
C PHE A 270 -13.31 23.21 10.65
N TYR A 271 -13.65 24.16 9.78
CA TYR A 271 -14.93 24.20 9.08
C TYR A 271 -14.68 24.23 7.58
N TYR A 272 -14.90 23.10 6.92
CA TYR A 272 -14.63 22.92 5.50
C TYR A 272 -15.58 21.90 4.91
N HIS A 273 -16.10 22.15 3.71
CA HIS A 273 -16.70 21.09 2.90
C HIS A 273 -15.68 20.40 2.02
N TYR A 274 -14.64 21.13 1.63
CA TYR A 274 -13.58 20.65 0.76
C TYR A 274 -12.26 21.35 1.08
N LYS A 275 -11.19 20.56 1.20
CA LYS A 275 -9.81 21.03 1.20
C LYS A 275 -9.12 20.46 -0.05
N MET A 276 -8.62 21.34 -0.90
CA MET A 276 -7.78 21.01 -2.07
C MET A 276 -6.38 20.55 -1.66
N TYR A 277 -6.22 19.98 -0.47
CA TYR A 277 -4.93 19.58 0.07
C TYR A 277 -5.13 18.51 1.15
N GLY A 278 -4.13 17.66 1.34
CA GLY A 278 -4.23 16.46 2.16
C GLY A 278 -4.09 16.69 3.68
N GLU A 279 -4.80 17.67 4.26
CA GLU A 279 -4.85 17.83 5.73
C GLU A 279 -6.09 17.15 6.30
N ASN A 280 -5.88 16.17 7.18
CA ASN A 280 -6.95 15.46 7.86
C ASN A 280 -7.51 16.28 9.04
N ASP A 281 -8.57 15.78 9.66
CA ASP A 281 -9.23 16.48 10.77
C ASP A 281 -8.34 16.65 12.02
N LEU A 282 -7.34 15.80 12.21
CA LEU A 282 -6.41 15.88 13.35
C LEU A 282 -5.22 16.83 13.08
N GLY A 283 -5.14 17.39 11.87
CA GLY A 283 -4.06 18.28 11.41
C GLY A 283 -2.87 17.57 10.78
N GLY A 284 -2.96 16.25 10.57
CA GLY A 284 -1.96 15.51 9.80
C GLY A 284 -2.04 15.90 8.33
N PHE A 285 -0.93 16.31 7.75
CA PHE A 285 -0.83 16.71 6.35
C PHE A 285 -0.02 15.70 5.55
N THR A 286 -0.64 15.12 4.52
CA THR A 286 0.04 14.29 3.53
C THR A 286 0.21 15.10 2.23
N PRO A 287 1.45 15.29 1.73
CA PRO A 287 1.68 15.98 0.47
C PRO A 287 1.30 15.10 -0.73
N ALA A 288 1.04 15.73 -1.87
CA ALA A 288 1.02 15.02 -3.15
C ALA A 288 2.38 14.38 -3.41
N SER A 289 2.42 13.30 -4.20
CA SER A 289 3.67 12.59 -4.49
C SER A 289 3.71 12.05 -5.90
N LEU A 290 4.93 11.90 -6.41
CA LEU A 290 5.22 11.35 -7.73
C LEU A 290 6.08 10.10 -7.56
N SER A 291 5.80 9.09 -8.35
CA SER A 291 6.53 7.83 -8.39
C SER A 291 6.87 7.46 -9.83
N LEU A 292 8.10 6.97 -10.02
CA LEU A 292 8.63 6.46 -11.26
C LEU A 292 9.12 5.04 -11.00
N GLY A 293 8.75 4.11 -11.86
CA GLY A 293 9.20 2.72 -11.81
C GLY A 293 9.71 2.28 -13.17
N ALA A 294 10.82 1.55 -13.18
CA ALA A 294 11.30 0.83 -14.36
C ALA A 294 11.62 -0.59 -13.95
N PHE A 295 11.05 -1.56 -14.67
CA PHE A 295 11.23 -2.98 -14.38
C PHE A 295 11.55 -3.76 -15.65
N TYR A 296 12.48 -4.68 -15.54
CA TYR A 296 12.84 -5.58 -16.62
C TYR A 296 12.68 -7.03 -16.16
N GLY A 297 11.86 -7.79 -16.86
CA GLY A 297 11.70 -9.24 -16.68
C GLY A 297 12.43 -10.00 -17.78
N TYR A 298 13.13 -11.08 -17.43
CA TYR A 298 13.86 -11.95 -18.36
C TYR A 298 13.49 -13.42 -18.15
N LYS A 299 13.13 -14.09 -19.25
CA LYS A 299 12.69 -15.49 -19.31
C LYS A 299 13.57 -16.32 -20.27
N GLY A 300 14.89 -16.22 -20.12
CA GLY A 300 15.83 -16.96 -20.97
C GLY A 300 15.94 -18.45 -20.67
N LYS A 301 15.36 -18.94 -19.55
CA LYS A 301 15.35 -20.37 -19.21
C LYS A 301 13.92 -20.84 -18.94
N PRO A 302 13.54 -22.04 -19.41
CA PRO A 302 12.27 -22.63 -19.02
C PRO A 302 12.18 -22.72 -17.49
N ARG A 303 11.04 -22.29 -16.94
CA ARG A 303 10.72 -22.35 -15.50
C ARG A 303 11.55 -21.46 -14.58
N LEU A 304 12.32 -20.53 -15.13
CA LEU A 304 13.04 -19.55 -14.35
C LEU A 304 12.88 -18.17 -14.97
N MET A 305 12.44 -17.22 -14.17
CA MET A 305 12.36 -15.83 -14.58
C MET A 305 13.12 -14.95 -13.61
N HIS A 306 13.89 -14.03 -14.15
CA HIS A 306 14.56 -12.98 -13.39
C HIS A 306 13.83 -11.66 -13.59
N SER A 307 13.84 -10.83 -12.57
CA SER A 307 13.28 -9.48 -12.63
C SER A 307 14.23 -8.51 -11.94
N TRP A 308 14.37 -7.34 -12.54
CA TRP A 308 15.09 -6.21 -11.98
C TRP A 308 14.14 -5.03 -11.96
N GLY A 309 14.22 -4.22 -10.92
CA GLY A 309 13.39 -3.04 -10.75
C GLY A 309 14.18 -1.90 -10.16
N ALA A 310 13.86 -0.69 -10.58
CA ALA A 310 14.21 0.53 -9.89
C ALA A 310 12.95 1.36 -9.73
N VAL A 311 12.69 1.79 -8.51
CA VAL A 311 11.62 2.75 -8.21
C VAL A 311 12.20 4.00 -7.59
N PHE A 312 11.62 5.15 -7.92
CA PHE A 312 11.92 6.44 -7.35
C PHE A 312 10.61 7.10 -6.93
N PHE A 313 10.60 7.72 -5.76
CA PHE A 313 9.46 8.33 -5.13
C PHE A 313 9.86 9.69 -4.57
N VAL A 314 9.03 10.70 -4.80
CA VAL A 314 9.24 12.05 -4.33
C VAL A 314 7.93 12.66 -3.82
N PRO A 315 7.83 13.02 -2.53
CA PRO A 315 6.77 13.90 -2.06
C PRO A 315 6.99 15.33 -2.57
N LEU A 316 5.93 15.99 -3.02
CA LEU A 316 5.94 17.36 -3.53
C LEU A 316 5.81 18.42 -2.43
N GLY A 317 5.95 18.02 -1.17
CA GLY A 317 5.83 18.88 0.00
C GLY A 317 6.26 18.15 1.27
N VAL A 318 6.29 18.85 2.39
CA VAL A 318 6.67 18.28 3.70
C VAL A 318 5.43 17.66 4.34
N ALA A 319 5.54 16.43 4.84
CA ALA A 319 4.47 15.79 5.60
C ALA A 319 4.42 16.35 7.03
N TRP A 320 3.21 16.44 7.59
CA TRP A 320 3.00 16.85 8.97
C TRP A 320 2.25 15.77 9.72
N ILE A 321 2.67 15.48 10.94
CA ILE A 321 1.94 14.65 11.88
C ILE A 321 0.84 15.49 12.55
N HIS A 322 -0.27 14.84 12.88
CA HIS A 322 -1.34 15.45 13.65
C HIS A 322 -0.88 15.82 15.07
N SER A 323 -1.73 16.60 15.74
CA SER A 323 -1.53 16.99 17.14
C SER A 323 -1.44 15.76 18.03
N GLU A 324 -0.33 15.60 18.75
CA GLU A 324 -0.09 14.41 19.60
C GLU A 324 -1.06 14.36 20.79
N GLU A 325 -1.28 15.50 21.43
CA GLU A 325 -2.06 15.62 22.66
C GLU A 325 -3.51 16.04 22.38
N VAL A 326 -4.44 15.38 23.06
CA VAL A 326 -5.85 15.80 23.07
C VAL A 326 -5.99 17.15 23.76
N GLY A 327 -6.79 18.05 23.18
CA GLY A 327 -7.11 19.37 23.74
C GLY A 327 -6.30 20.52 23.14
N LEU A 328 -5.14 20.24 22.54
CA LEU A 328 -4.30 21.24 21.87
C LEU A 328 -4.11 20.88 20.40
N TYR A 329 -4.57 21.75 19.50
CA TYR A 329 -4.32 21.60 18.07
C TYR A 329 -2.93 22.15 17.71
N ASP A 330 -1.97 21.26 17.52
CA ASP A 330 -0.54 21.54 17.35
C ASP A 330 0.15 20.54 16.40
N PRO A 331 -0.19 20.55 15.09
CA PRO A 331 0.47 19.70 14.11
C PRO A 331 1.93 20.10 13.89
N LYS A 332 2.80 19.12 13.65
CA LYS A 332 4.25 19.31 13.52
C LYS A 332 4.79 18.65 12.25
N PRO A 333 5.90 19.13 11.68
CA PRO A 333 6.58 18.43 10.59
C PRO A 333 6.93 17.00 11.02
N ASP A 334 6.70 16.03 10.13
CA ASP A 334 6.93 14.62 10.41
C ASP A 334 8.44 14.34 10.54
N PRO A 335 8.95 13.92 11.72
CA PRO A 335 10.37 13.62 11.90
C PRO A 335 10.84 12.44 11.03
N ASP A 336 9.91 11.61 10.55
CA ASP A 336 10.18 10.51 9.62
C ASP A 336 10.00 10.90 8.15
N HIS A 337 9.79 12.18 7.84
CA HIS A 337 9.68 12.66 6.46
C HIS A 337 10.94 12.33 5.65
N LYS A 338 10.71 11.77 4.45
CA LYS A 338 11.76 11.48 3.48
C LYS A 338 11.60 12.42 2.30
N ALA A 339 12.61 13.25 2.03
CA ALA A 339 12.57 14.21 0.92
C ALA A 339 12.48 13.52 -0.45
N TRP A 340 13.07 12.33 -0.56
CA TRP A 340 12.87 11.39 -1.64
C TRP A 340 13.17 9.96 -1.15
N SER A 341 12.73 8.97 -1.91
CA SER A 341 13.05 7.56 -1.68
C SER A 341 13.21 6.83 -3.00
N ALA A 342 14.14 5.90 -3.06
CA ALA A 342 14.33 4.99 -4.17
C ALA A 342 14.44 3.56 -3.64
N ALA A 343 14.19 2.57 -4.50
CA ALA A 343 14.54 1.20 -4.18
C ALA A 343 15.03 0.48 -5.44
N ILE A 344 16.10 -0.31 -5.25
CA ILE A 344 16.58 -1.24 -6.26
C ILE A 344 16.07 -2.62 -5.87
N ILE A 345 15.49 -3.33 -6.84
CA ILE A 345 14.78 -4.58 -6.64
C ILE A 345 15.38 -5.63 -7.55
N TYR A 346 15.59 -6.81 -7.00
CA TYR A 346 15.90 -8.01 -7.77
C TYR A 346 14.98 -9.14 -7.31
N GLY A 347 14.35 -9.80 -8.27
CA GLY A 347 13.47 -10.92 -8.02
C GLY A 347 13.75 -12.10 -8.93
N ILE A 348 13.46 -13.28 -8.41
CA ILE A 348 13.55 -14.55 -9.13
C ILE A 348 12.26 -15.34 -8.92
N GLU A 349 11.69 -15.83 -10.01
CA GLU A 349 10.52 -16.70 -10.00
C GLU A 349 10.93 -18.09 -10.48
N SER A 350 10.58 -19.10 -9.68
CA SER A 350 10.60 -20.51 -10.12
C SER A 350 9.19 -20.89 -10.59
N THR A 351 9.06 -21.14 -11.89
CA THR A 351 7.79 -21.41 -12.55
C THR A 351 7.48 -22.91 -12.50
N ASN A 352 6.91 -23.39 -11.40
CA ASN A 352 6.01 -24.53 -11.49
C ASN A 352 4.66 -23.99 -11.96
N LEU A 353 4.13 -24.46 -13.11
CA LEU A 353 2.94 -23.89 -13.77
C LEU A 353 1.70 -23.82 -12.86
N ARG A 354 1.69 -24.61 -11.78
CA ARG A 354 0.58 -24.67 -10.82
C ARG A 354 0.75 -23.76 -9.59
N TYR A 355 2.00 -23.48 -9.20
CA TYR A 355 2.33 -22.69 -8.00
C TYR A 355 3.63 -21.90 -8.26
N PRO A 356 3.55 -20.72 -8.90
CA PRO A 356 4.72 -19.88 -9.08
C PRO A 356 5.21 -19.40 -7.71
N ILE A 357 6.50 -19.58 -7.43
CA ILE A 357 7.14 -19.02 -6.24
C ILE A 357 8.03 -17.89 -6.69
N TYR A 358 7.73 -16.67 -6.22
CA TYR A 358 8.53 -15.48 -6.45
C TYR A 358 9.25 -15.08 -5.18
N PHE A 359 10.57 -14.91 -5.27
CA PHE A 359 11.41 -14.40 -4.22
C PHE A 359 12.05 -13.09 -4.69
N ALA A 360 11.95 -12.03 -3.89
CA ALA A 360 12.55 -10.75 -4.22
C ALA A 360 13.28 -10.15 -3.03
N ILE A 361 14.36 -9.42 -3.33
CA ILE A 361 15.11 -8.59 -2.40
C ILE A 361 15.01 -7.15 -2.92
N SER A 362 14.68 -6.22 -2.03
CA SER A 362 14.71 -4.80 -2.28
C SER A 362 15.70 -4.12 -1.35
N LYS A 363 16.44 -3.15 -1.88
CA LYS A 363 17.29 -2.26 -1.09
C LYS A 363 16.73 -0.85 -1.18
N PRO A 364 16.02 -0.37 -0.15
CA PRO A 364 15.56 1.01 -0.10
C PRO A 364 16.76 1.95 0.13
N ILE A 365 16.74 3.08 -0.56
CA ILE A 365 17.68 4.19 -0.46
C ILE A 365 16.81 5.42 -0.24
N HIS A 366 17.07 6.24 0.75
CA HIS A 366 16.24 7.40 1.00
C HIS A 366 17.04 8.50 1.66
N ASP A 367 16.60 9.72 1.41
CA ASP A 367 17.11 10.90 2.09
C ASP A 367 16.21 11.20 3.29
N LYS A 368 16.76 10.94 4.48
CA LYS A 368 16.16 11.29 5.77
C LYS A 368 17.16 12.17 6.51
N THR A 369 16.86 13.45 6.63
CA THR A 369 17.60 14.36 7.51
C THR A 369 17.28 14.04 8.97
N SER A 370 18.19 13.37 9.67
CA SER A 370 18.16 13.18 11.13
C SER A 370 18.94 14.28 11.85
N GLN A 371 18.58 15.55 11.64
CA GLN A 371 19.21 16.62 12.40
C GLN A 371 18.48 16.81 13.74
N ASN A 372 19.24 16.98 14.82
CA ASN A 372 18.73 17.46 16.11
C ASN A 372 18.24 18.89 15.92
N ILE A 373 16.99 19.03 15.48
CA ILE A 373 16.37 20.34 15.27
C ILE A 373 16.02 20.90 16.65
N SER A 374 16.60 22.05 17.02
CA SER A 374 16.29 22.75 18.28
C SER A 374 14.86 23.28 18.31
N ASP A 375 14.27 23.51 17.13
CA ASP A 375 12.88 23.91 16.94
C ASP A 375 12.06 22.76 16.32
N PRO A 376 11.10 22.16 17.05
CA PRO A 376 10.28 21.07 16.53
C PRO A 376 9.33 21.49 15.40
N TYR A 377 9.20 22.78 15.10
CA TYR A 377 8.37 23.30 14.01
C TYR A 377 9.15 23.66 12.73
N ASP A 378 10.49 23.59 12.76
CA ASP A 378 11.29 23.92 11.58
C ASP A 378 11.23 22.81 10.52
N SER A 379 10.53 23.10 9.43
CA SER A 379 10.41 22.21 8.26
C SER A 379 11.54 22.37 7.24
N SER A 380 12.46 23.32 7.42
CA SER A 380 13.51 23.63 6.45
C SER A 380 14.45 22.46 6.15
N PRO A 381 14.85 21.61 7.13
CA PRO A 381 15.67 20.44 6.86
C PRO A 381 14.97 19.43 5.94
N MET A 382 13.66 19.25 6.14
CA MET A 382 12.83 18.29 5.38
C MET A 382 12.57 18.71 3.93
N LYS A 383 12.90 19.95 3.54
CA LYS A 383 12.77 20.47 2.17
C LYS A 383 14.05 20.32 1.35
N LYS A 384 15.18 20.00 1.99
CA LYS A 384 16.46 19.82 1.29
C LYS A 384 16.46 18.48 0.59
N TRP A 385 17.11 18.45 -0.57
CA TRP A 385 17.36 17.25 -1.34
C TRP A 385 18.85 16.98 -1.26
N ASP A 386 19.24 16.05 -0.40
CA ASP A 386 20.60 15.56 -0.35
C ASP A 386 20.72 14.30 -1.22
N GLY A 387 21.84 14.20 -1.94
CA GLY A 387 22.11 13.05 -2.80
C GLY A 387 22.44 11.77 -2.00
N PRO A 388 22.30 10.58 -2.62
CA PRO A 388 22.65 9.30 -1.99
C PRO A 388 24.13 9.17 -1.63
#